data_AF-A0A016SZZ7-F1
#
_entry.id   AF-A0A016SZZ7-F1
#
_cell.length_a   1.000
_cell.length_b   1.000
_cell.length_c   1.000
_cell.angle_alpha   90.00
_cell.angle_beta   90.00
_cell.angle_gamma   90.00
#
_symmetry.space_group_name_H-M   'P 1'
#
loop_
_entity.id
_entity.type
_entity.pdbx_description
1 polymer ?
#
loop_
_entity_poly.entity_id
_entity_poly.type
_entity_poly.pdbx_seq_one_letter_code
_entity_poly.pdbx_strand_id
1 'polypeptide(L)'
;MWILAALVVTALATKPTTVEEFLAQPVEKHVEQLTGQVFVDYINEHQSFYRAEYSPEAEAFVKARIMDLKYLAKPKKEEVLSHVVRDGELPKRFDARDHWPKCKSIGMIRDQSGCGR
;
A
#
# COMPACT_ATOMS: atom_id res chain seq x y z
N MET A 1 20.76 42.96 32.70
CA MET A 1 21.30 42.50 31.41
C MET A 1 20.78 41.10 31.17
N TRP A 2 19.84 40.94 30.23
CA TRP A 2 19.10 39.72 29.98
C TRP A 2 19.91 38.82 29.04
N ILE A 3 20.14 37.57 29.44
CA ILE A 3 20.81 36.56 28.59
C ILE A 3 19.74 35.90 27.74
N LEU A 4 19.72 36.21 26.43
CA LEU A 4 18.90 35.52 25.44
C LEU A 4 19.57 34.19 25.08
N ALA A 5 18.98 33.08 25.52
CA ALA A 5 19.34 31.75 25.04
C ALA A 5 18.55 31.46 23.75
N ALA A 6 19.24 31.42 22.62
CA ALA A 6 18.64 31.01 21.34
C ALA A 6 18.61 29.48 21.25
N LEU A 7 17.42 28.89 21.41
CA LEU A 7 17.17 27.48 21.08
C LEU A 7 17.10 27.33 19.55
N VAL A 8 18.19 26.88 18.95
CA VAL A 8 18.21 26.47 17.54
C VAL A 8 17.66 25.05 17.46
N VAL A 9 16.40 24.90 17.07
CA VAL A 9 15.81 23.59 16.72
C VAL A 9 16.25 23.27 15.30
N THR A 10 17.30 22.46 15.14
CA THR A 10 17.65 21.89 13.84
C THR A 10 16.64 20.80 13.49
N ALA A 11 15.72 21.09 12.57
CA ALA A 11 14.90 20.06 11.93
C ALA A 11 15.82 19.21 11.03
N LEU A 12 16.24 18.04 11.51
CA LEU A 12 16.89 17.04 10.68
C LEU A 12 15.84 16.47 9.73
N ALA A 13 15.85 16.91 8.47
CA ALA A 13 15.13 16.22 7.42
C ALA A 13 15.80 14.86 7.20
N THR A 14 15.25 13.81 7.79
CA THR A 14 15.65 12.43 7.51
C THR A 14 15.45 12.17 6.02
N LYS A 15 16.52 11.74 5.33
CA LYS A 15 16.39 11.31 3.94
C LYS A 15 15.38 10.15 3.89
N PRO A 16 14.43 10.14 2.94
CA PRO A 16 13.51 9.02 2.81
C PRO A 16 14.31 7.77 2.45
N THR A 17 14.14 6.71 3.25
CA THR A 17 14.70 5.37 3.01
C THR A 17 14.31 4.88 1.63
N THR A 18 15.22 4.24 0.88
CA THR A 18 14.84 3.63 -0.40
C THR A 18 14.01 2.36 -0.19
N VAL A 19 13.34 1.88 -1.25
CA VAL A 19 12.55 0.65 -1.16
C VAL A 19 13.44 -0.54 -0.83
N GLU A 20 14.63 -0.61 -1.44
CA GLU A 20 15.62 -1.67 -1.22
C GLU A 20 16.16 -1.66 0.20
N GLU A 21 16.50 -0.48 0.73
CA GLU A 21 16.94 -0.31 2.10
C GLU A 21 15.85 -0.73 3.10
N PHE A 22 14.59 -0.35 2.84
CA PHE A 22 13.46 -0.74 3.68
C PHE A 22 13.23 -2.26 3.67
N LEU A 23 13.27 -2.90 2.50
CA LEU A 23 13.09 -4.35 2.36
C LEU A 23 14.23 -5.15 3.02
N ALA A 24 15.42 -4.58 3.17
CA ALA A 24 16.54 -5.23 3.83
C ALA A 24 16.46 -5.18 5.36
N GLN A 25 15.58 -4.35 5.94
CA GLN A 25 15.44 -4.24 7.38
C GLN A 25 14.80 -5.51 7.97
N PRO A 26 15.32 -6.02 9.10
CA PRO A 26 14.72 -7.17 9.76
C PRO A 26 13.35 -6.78 10.34
N VAL A 27 12.34 -7.62 10.12
CA VAL A 27 11.05 -7.47 10.80
C VAL A 27 11.16 -8.07 12.20
N GLU A 28 10.91 -7.26 13.22
CA GLU A 28 10.93 -7.72 14.60
C GLU A 28 9.75 -8.64 14.89
N LYS A 29 9.99 -9.77 15.58
CA LYS A 29 8.94 -10.77 15.88
C LYS A 29 7.74 -10.20 16.64
N HIS A 30 7.94 -9.17 17.46
CA HIS A 30 6.87 -8.56 18.25
C HIS A 30 5.83 -7.85 17.37
N VAL A 31 6.22 -7.43 16.16
CA VAL A 31 5.37 -6.72 15.20
C VAL A 31 4.21 -7.59 14.73
N GLU A 32 4.41 -8.92 14.66
CA GLU A 32 3.37 -9.89 14.27
C GLU A 32 2.16 -9.88 15.21
N GLN A 33 2.32 -9.35 16.43
CA GLN A 33 1.28 -9.30 17.45
C GLN A 33 0.59 -7.93 17.52
N LEU A 34 1.14 -6.91 16.85
CA LEU A 34 0.56 -5.57 16.86
C LEU A 34 -0.75 -5.53 16.09
N THR A 35 -1.73 -4.82 16.63
CA THR A 35 -3.03 -4.60 15.99
C THR A 35 -3.53 -3.18 16.25
N GLY A 36 -4.59 -2.79 15.54
CA GLY A 36 -5.26 -1.51 15.76
C GLY A 36 -4.35 -0.29 15.54
N GLN A 37 -4.56 0.73 16.38
CA GLN A 37 -3.81 1.99 16.29
C GLN A 37 -2.30 1.80 16.46
N VAL A 38 -1.86 0.94 17.39
CA VAL A 38 -0.44 0.72 17.67
C VAL A 38 0.29 0.16 16.44
N PHE A 39 -0.38 -0.72 15.68
CA PHE A 39 0.20 -1.24 14.44
C PHE A 39 0.28 -0.18 13.35
N VAL A 40 -0.75 0.67 13.23
CA VAL A 40 -0.74 1.79 12.27
C VAL A 40 0.34 2.81 12.60
N ASP A 41 0.55 3.12 13.88
CA ASP A 41 1.61 4.02 14.34
C ASP A 41 2.99 3.45 13.98
N TYR A 42 3.22 2.17 14.25
CA TYR A 42 4.43 1.46 13.84
C TYR A 42 4.66 1.58 12.32
N ILE A 43 3.66 1.31 11.49
CA ILE A 43 3.79 1.42 10.02
C ILE A 43 4.19 2.83 9.58
N ASN A 44 3.56 3.86 10.17
CA ASN A 44 3.82 5.25 9.80
C ASN A 44 5.17 5.77 10.31
N GLU A 45 5.72 5.16 11.38
CA GLU A 45 7.06 5.46 11.89
C GLU A 45 8.16 4.79 11.05
N HIS A 46 7.92 3.57 10.56
CA HIS A 46 8.96 2.74 9.93
C HIS A 46 9.06 2.92 8.40
N GLN A 47 8.08 3.57 7.76
CA GLN A 47 8.14 3.89 6.34
C GLN A 47 7.39 5.18 5.99
N SER A 48 7.74 5.77 4.84
CA SER A 48 7.13 7.01 4.32
C SER A 48 6.54 6.88 2.91
N PHE A 49 6.47 5.65 2.36
CA PHE A 49 5.95 5.36 1.02
C PHE A 49 4.43 5.49 0.94
N TYR A 50 3.73 5.22 2.04
CA TYR A 50 2.29 5.39 2.18
C TYR A 50 1.93 5.77 3.61
N ARG A 51 0.71 6.26 3.81
CA ARG A 51 0.16 6.58 5.12
C ARG A 51 -0.94 5.57 5.47
N ALA A 52 -0.81 4.93 6.63
CA ALA A 52 -1.83 4.07 7.20
C ALA A 52 -2.76 4.85 8.14
N GLU A 53 -4.01 4.41 8.23
CA GLU A 53 -5.03 4.95 9.13
C GLU A 53 -5.84 3.81 9.72
N TYR A 54 -6.17 3.91 11.01
CA TYR A 54 -6.97 2.92 11.71
C TYR A 54 -8.40 3.43 11.93
N SER A 55 -9.38 2.57 11.61
CA SER A 55 -10.78 2.74 12.03
C SER A 55 -11.33 1.38 12.43
N PRO A 56 -11.91 1.23 13.64
CA PRO A 56 -12.52 -0.02 14.06
C PRO A 56 -13.74 -0.40 13.21
N GLU A 57 -14.49 0.59 12.72
CA GLU A 57 -15.61 0.38 11.80
C GLU A 57 -15.12 -0.15 10.46
N ALA A 58 -14.06 0.45 9.90
CA ALA A 58 -13.46 0.01 8.65
C ALA A 58 -12.87 -1.40 8.79
N GLU A 59 -12.20 -1.68 9.91
CA GLU A 59 -11.66 -3.01 10.22
C GLU A 59 -12.78 -4.06 10.27
N ALA A 60 -13.86 -3.80 11.02
CA ALA A 60 -15.00 -4.71 11.12
C ALA A 60 -15.69 -4.89 9.76
N PHE A 61 -15.87 -3.81 9.00
CA PHE A 61 -16.47 -3.83 7.66
C PHE A 61 -15.66 -4.67 6.67
N VAL A 62 -14.34 -4.45 6.60
CA VAL A 62 -13.45 -5.17 5.69
C VAL A 62 -13.29 -6.62 6.10
N LYS A 63 -13.06 -6.93 7.38
CA LYS A 63 -12.96 -8.31 7.88
C LYS A 63 -14.24 -9.11 7.60
N ALA A 64 -15.39 -8.45 7.68
CA ALA A 64 -16.62 -9.07 7.24
C ALA A 64 -16.59 -9.30 5.72
N ARG A 65 -16.22 -8.35 4.87
CA ARG A 65 -16.49 -8.48 3.43
C ARG A 65 -15.38 -9.08 2.58
N ILE A 66 -14.16 -9.16 3.08
CA ILE A 66 -12.98 -9.56 2.29
C ILE A 66 -13.08 -11.01 1.80
N MET A 67 -12.56 -11.25 0.60
CA MET A 67 -12.55 -12.58 -0.01
C MET A 67 -11.57 -13.51 0.71
N ASP A 68 -11.99 -14.74 0.92
CA ASP A 68 -11.28 -15.76 1.68
C ASP A 68 -10.05 -16.27 0.90
N LEU A 69 -8.95 -16.55 1.59
CA LEU A 69 -7.66 -16.90 0.95
C LEU A 69 -7.75 -18.19 0.11
N LYS A 70 -8.72 -19.08 0.39
CA LYS A 70 -8.96 -20.31 -0.38
C LYS A 70 -9.29 -20.05 -1.86
N TYR A 71 -9.75 -18.84 -2.19
CA TYR A 71 -10.04 -18.44 -3.58
C TYR A 71 -8.81 -17.91 -4.33
N LEU A 72 -7.68 -17.72 -3.65
CA LEU A 72 -6.41 -17.40 -4.30
C LEU A 72 -5.86 -18.64 -5.01
N ALA A 73 -6.21 -18.80 -6.28
CA ALA A 73 -5.68 -19.84 -7.13
C ALA A 73 -4.52 -19.31 -7.99
N LYS A 74 -3.44 -20.09 -8.09
CA LYS A 74 -2.43 -19.84 -9.14
C LYS A 74 -3.08 -20.18 -10.49
N PRO A 75 -3.02 -19.29 -11.49
CA PRO A 75 -3.56 -19.58 -12.82
C PRO A 75 -2.83 -20.78 -13.42
N LYS A 76 -3.55 -21.58 -14.23
CA LYS A 76 -2.92 -22.68 -14.95
C LYS A 76 -1.95 -22.13 -15.99
N LYS A 77 -0.88 -22.85 -16.29
CA LYS A 77 0.15 -22.37 -17.24
C LYS A 77 -0.43 -22.08 -18.63
N GLU A 78 -1.45 -22.84 -19.02
CA GLU A 78 -2.13 -22.69 -20.31
C GLU A 78 -3.02 -21.44 -20.37
N GLU A 79 -3.41 -20.88 -19.21
CA GLU A 79 -4.19 -19.63 -19.08
C GLU A 79 -3.28 -18.40 -19.04
N VAL A 80 -1.98 -18.58 -18.78
CA VAL A 80 -1.00 -17.51 -18.76
C VAL A 80 -0.51 -17.28 -20.18
N LEU A 81 -0.87 -16.13 -20.75
CA LEU A 81 -0.35 -15.70 -22.05
C LEU A 81 1.19 -15.65 -22.00
N SER A 82 1.82 -16.08 -23.10
CA SER A 82 3.27 -15.90 -23.24
C SER A 82 3.61 -14.41 -23.15
N HIS A 83 4.77 -14.10 -22.58
CA HIS A 83 5.24 -12.72 -22.51
C HIS A 83 5.39 -12.18 -23.92
N VAL A 84 4.47 -11.32 -24.34
CA VAL A 84 4.53 -10.66 -25.66
C VAL A 84 5.46 -9.46 -25.51
N VAL A 85 6.69 -9.59 -26.02
CA VAL A 85 7.56 -8.44 -26.22
C VAL A 85 7.08 -7.75 -27.49
N ARG A 86 6.57 -6.52 -27.36
CA ARG A 86 6.29 -5.67 -28.51
C ARG A 86 7.50 -4.78 -28.77
N ASP A 87 7.81 -4.57 -30.05
CA ASP A 87 8.79 -3.58 -30.48
C ASP A 87 8.21 -2.17 -30.20
N GLY A 88 8.56 -1.61 -29.05
CA GLY A 88 8.14 -0.27 -28.63
C GLY A 88 8.47 0.02 -27.18
N GLU A 89 8.83 1.27 -26.88
CA GLU A 89 9.02 1.72 -25.50
C GLU A 89 7.68 1.84 -24.78
N LEU A 90 7.59 1.26 -23.58
CA LEU A 90 6.42 1.44 -22.72
C LEU A 90 6.39 2.87 -22.17
N PRO A 91 5.21 3.48 -22.02
CA PRO A 91 5.11 4.81 -21.46
C PRO A 91 5.54 4.81 -19.98
N LYS A 92 6.15 5.91 -19.54
CA LYS A 92 6.57 6.08 -18.12
C LYS A 92 5.40 6.03 -17.15
N ARG A 93 4.19 6.38 -17.60
CA ARG A 93 2.94 6.36 -16.83
C ARG A 93 1.81 5.91 -17.74
N PHE A 94 0.92 5.08 -17.22
CA PHE A 94 -0.25 4.58 -17.95
C PHE A 94 -1.47 4.56 -17.03
N ASP A 95 -2.58 5.11 -17.51
CA ASP A 95 -3.90 4.99 -16.89
C ASP A 95 -4.89 4.53 -17.96
N ALA A 96 -5.55 3.40 -17.70
CA ALA A 96 -6.52 2.82 -18.64
C ALA A 96 -7.74 3.73 -18.83
N ARG A 97 -8.10 4.53 -17.82
CA ARG A 97 -9.25 5.45 -17.89
C ARG A 97 -9.02 6.56 -18.91
N ASP A 98 -7.78 7.02 -19.04
CA ASP A 98 -7.39 8.06 -20.00
C ASP A 98 -7.32 7.53 -21.43
N HIS A 99 -6.88 6.28 -21.61
CA HIS A 99 -6.71 5.66 -22.93
C HIS A 99 -8.04 5.16 -23.52
N TRP A 100 -8.96 4.70 -22.67
CA TRP A 100 -10.28 4.22 -23.10
C TRP A 100 -11.42 4.98 -22.40
N PRO A 101 -11.54 6.30 -22.61
CA PRO A 101 -12.48 7.15 -21.85
C PRO A 101 -13.96 6.89 -22.15
N LYS A 102 -14.23 6.21 -23.29
CA LYS A 102 -15.57 5.74 -23.68
C LYS A 102 -15.97 4.46 -22.93
N CYS A 103 -15.02 3.71 -22.37
CA CYS A 103 -15.27 2.50 -21.59
C CYS A 103 -15.51 2.87 -20.12
N LYS A 104 -16.74 3.28 -19.79
CA LYS A 104 -17.10 3.73 -18.44
C LYS A 104 -16.85 2.68 -17.35
N SER A 105 -16.90 1.39 -17.71
CA SER A 105 -16.63 0.28 -16.80
C SER A 105 -15.25 0.29 -16.17
N ILE A 106 -14.24 0.87 -16.83
CA ILE A 106 -12.85 0.91 -16.32
C ILE A 106 -12.75 1.78 -15.07
N GLY A 107 -13.57 2.83 -14.97
CA GLY A 107 -13.61 3.72 -13.80
C GLY A 107 -14.57 3.28 -12.69
N MET A 108 -15.29 2.16 -12.86
CA MET A 108 -16.32 1.73 -11.89
C MET A 108 -15.71 0.94 -10.73
N ILE A 109 -15.93 1.40 -9.51
CA ILE A 109 -15.61 0.66 -8.28
C ILE A 109 -16.82 -0.20 -7.89
N ARG A 110 -16.62 -1.50 -7.70
CA ARG A 110 -17.69 -2.48 -7.41
C ARG A 110 -17.70 -2.87 -5.93
N ASP A 111 -18.87 -3.22 -5.39
CA ASP A 111 -19.04 -3.78 -4.04
C ASP A 111 -19.22 -5.30 -4.11
N GLN A 112 -18.35 -6.06 -3.45
CA GLN A 112 -18.44 -7.52 -3.35
C GLN A 112 -19.46 -8.00 -2.30
N SER A 113 -20.03 -7.09 -1.52
CA SER A 113 -20.95 -7.39 -0.41
C SER A 113 -20.33 -8.41 0.56
N GLY A 114 -21.13 -9.28 1.18
CA GLY A 114 -20.68 -10.37 2.05
C GLY A 114 -20.33 -11.67 1.33
N CYS A 115 -20.04 -11.65 0.03
CA CYS A 115 -19.76 -12.84 -0.77
C CYS A 115 -18.28 -13.26 -0.71
N GLY A 116 -18.01 -14.56 -0.89
CA GLY A 116 -16.64 -15.08 -1.00
C GLY A 116 -15.91 -15.21 0.32
N ARG A 117 -16.62 -15.42 1.43
CA ARG A 117 -16.06 -15.84 2.72
C ARG A 117 -15.94 -17.36 2.82
#